data_AF-A0A957G5J9-F1
#
_entry.id   AF-A0A957G5J9-F1
#
_cell.length_a   1.000
_cell.length_b   1.000
_cell.length_c   1.000
_cell.angle_alpha   90.00
_cell.angle_beta   90.00
_cell.angle_gamma   90.00
#
_symmetry.space_group_name_H-M   'P 1'
#
loop_
_entity.id
_entity.type
_entity.pdbx_description
1 polymer ?
#
loop_
_entity_poly.entity_id
_entity_poly.type
_entity_poly.pdbx_seq_one_letter_code
_entity_poly.pdbx_strand_id
1 'polypeptide(L)'
;MKKRLQRPLFLLALLFVLAACGQSATVSEEDKTPALPTEAPTTIPEADEPVSDLPTAVEYNLGETTIVQSQFSEDSRFRNMPVRLNGIIAVPAGDGGPYPVVVIFHGTHPGCPVDETEVDRWPCDPEVEQPNYRGFAYLAEALAAQGYVTLAPNLNAENTFGFGEPQPGERLLQIVELQLDALAEAVAGGPNGFGVALAGRADLSRMAIFGHSRGGEAASWLANTRGLAAPDAAEKFGYGPVKGLLLLAPAPIFTVPAASSVPQAVILPACDGDVMLQDGQLFYEGARLDPTQEAWALSVWLEQANHNYFNSTLGSDIFAIVNRADCETLLTPETQRQFLVDFATTFLTTIFSDDPQAVDGALAALGMDPAALAPDSLFGLPARVMTLAPAADRRPLLIPAGAEELTTNLAGGEVVADGVNLFYCEAGYFTPSVRPGSEPCKRANVTIPGNPAMVVTSWERSGAILSLALPEGAGDLSDYTTISLRAAVDPMSELNAAGTPQAFSVRLTDRSGASATVRTRPGEPALTFPVGIVTEDDVFEDGLFSGRVPMTTIRLLLSDFSGVDLSQISQITLLFDQTDSGALFLGDLELVRE
;
A
#
# COMPACT_ATOMS: atom_id res chain seq x y z
N MET A 1 -43.01 -14.22 -8.57
CA MET A 1 -42.46 -13.84 -7.24
C MET A 1 -41.95 -15.13 -6.60
N LYS A 2 -40.68 -15.40 -6.33
CA LYS A 2 -39.50 -14.59 -6.00
C LYS A 2 -38.26 -15.22 -6.68
N LYS A 3 -37.34 -14.41 -7.22
CA LYS A 3 -36.02 -14.84 -7.69
C LYS A 3 -35.11 -15.05 -6.47
N ARG A 4 -34.41 -16.18 -6.40
CA ARG A 4 -33.29 -16.41 -5.47
C ARG A 4 -32.00 -16.00 -6.19
N LEU A 5 -31.27 -15.05 -5.60
CA LEU A 5 -29.91 -14.69 -5.97
C LEU A 5 -28.97 -15.84 -5.59
N GLN A 6 -28.19 -16.34 -6.56
CA GLN A 6 -27.04 -17.21 -6.30
C GLN A 6 -25.80 -16.33 -6.10
N ARG A 7 -25.10 -16.52 -4.99
CA ARG A 7 -23.74 -15.98 -4.76
C ARG A 7 -22.71 -16.89 -5.45
N PRO A 8 -21.64 -16.37 -6.06
CA PRO A 8 -20.57 -17.19 -6.58
C PRO A 8 -19.65 -17.66 -5.44
N LEU A 9 -19.26 -18.93 -5.50
CA LEU A 9 -18.29 -19.57 -4.60
C LEU A 9 -16.91 -19.38 -5.26
N PHE A 10 -16.01 -18.63 -4.63
CA PHE A 10 -14.62 -18.57 -5.05
C PHE A 10 -13.91 -19.82 -4.53
N LEU A 11 -13.35 -20.62 -5.44
CA LEU A 11 -12.57 -21.82 -5.12
C LEU A 11 -11.10 -21.39 -5.03
N LEU A 12 -10.52 -21.46 -3.83
CA LEU A 12 -9.09 -21.24 -3.59
C LEU A 12 -8.34 -22.52 -3.98
N ALA A 13 -7.43 -22.45 -4.95
CA ALA A 13 -6.55 -23.57 -5.30
C ALA A 13 -5.21 -23.43 -4.56
N LEU A 14 -4.99 -24.28 -3.55
CA LEU A 14 -3.66 -24.50 -2.97
C LEU A 14 -2.88 -25.45 -3.89
N LEU A 15 -1.74 -25.01 -4.39
CA LEU A 15 -0.77 -25.87 -5.09
C LEU A 15 0.44 -26.12 -4.18
N PHE A 16 0.55 -27.35 -3.68
CA PHE A 16 1.76 -27.85 -3.02
C PHE A 16 2.71 -28.41 -4.08
N VAL A 17 3.94 -27.90 -4.14
CA VAL A 17 5.04 -28.53 -4.90
C VAL A 17 6.12 -28.98 -3.90
N LEU A 18 6.26 -30.30 -3.77
CA LEU A 18 7.35 -30.96 -3.05
C LEU A 18 8.56 -31.07 -3.97
N ALA A 19 9.71 -30.52 -3.57
CA ALA A 19 11.00 -30.80 -4.22
C ALA A 19 11.98 -31.40 -3.21
N ALA A 20 12.47 -32.60 -3.54
CA ALA A 20 13.39 -33.40 -2.74
C ALA A 20 14.86 -33.05 -3.00
N CYS A 21 15.68 -33.14 -1.95
CA CYS A 21 17.13 -32.89 -1.96
C CYS A 21 17.93 -33.84 -2.87
N GLY A 22 18.96 -33.29 -3.52
CA GLY A 22 20.06 -34.02 -4.18
C GLY A 22 21.37 -33.23 -4.09
N GLN A 23 22.46 -33.92 -3.79
CA GLN A 23 23.73 -33.43 -3.25
C GLN A 23 24.66 -32.65 -4.20
N SER A 24 25.48 -31.82 -3.54
CA SER A 24 26.74 -31.14 -3.88
C SER A 24 27.55 -31.63 -5.10
N ALA A 25 28.02 -30.65 -5.88
CA ALA A 25 29.29 -30.74 -6.60
C ALA A 25 30.03 -29.40 -6.52
N THR A 26 31.26 -29.46 -6.01
CA THR A 26 32.26 -28.40 -5.92
C THR A 26 32.82 -28.02 -7.29
N VAL A 27 32.89 -26.72 -7.63
CA VAL A 27 33.81 -26.20 -8.66
C VAL A 27 34.39 -24.85 -8.22
N SER A 28 35.67 -24.71 -8.53
CA SER A 28 36.71 -23.76 -8.12
C SER A 28 36.58 -22.32 -8.59
N GLU A 29 37.09 -21.39 -7.75
CA GLU A 29 37.49 -20.02 -8.09
C GLU A 29 38.69 -19.96 -9.04
N GLU A 30 38.62 -19.08 -10.05
CA GLU A 30 39.46 -17.89 -10.25
C GLU A 30 39.43 -17.53 -11.75
N ASP A 31 38.88 -16.36 -12.07
CA ASP A 31 39.54 -15.49 -13.05
C ASP A 31 39.27 -14.02 -12.73
N LYS A 32 40.35 -13.24 -12.65
CA LYS A 32 40.39 -11.83 -12.25
C LYS A 32 40.63 -10.98 -13.49
N THR A 33 39.86 -9.91 -13.67
CA THR A 33 40.28 -8.73 -14.45
C THR A 33 39.45 -7.50 -14.04
N PRO A 34 39.93 -6.26 -14.25
CA PRO A 34 40.17 -5.33 -13.15
C PRO A 34 39.15 -4.20 -13.06
N ALA A 35 38.88 -3.76 -11.84
CA ALA A 35 38.09 -2.57 -11.54
C ALA A 35 38.79 -1.27 -12.00
N LEU A 36 37.99 -0.31 -12.47
CA LEU A 36 38.32 1.10 -12.65
C LEU A 36 37.34 1.97 -11.83
N PRO A 37 37.74 3.18 -11.42
CA PRO A 37 37.54 3.63 -10.05
C PRO A 37 36.24 4.41 -9.81
N THR A 38 35.60 4.09 -8.68
CA THR A 38 34.51 4.83 -8.05
C THR A 38 35.08 5.98 -7.22
N GLU A 39 34.79 7.23 -7.58
CA GLU A 39 34.85 8.36 -6.65
C GLU A 39 33.43 8.91 -6.48
N ALA A 40 32.79 8.52 -5.37
CA ALA A 40 31.59 9.16 -4.86
C ALA A 40 32.01 10.27 -3.86
N PRO A 41 31.46 11.49 -3.93
CA PRO A 41 31.75 12.52 -2.94
C PRO A 41 31.23 12.11 -1.56
N THR A 42 32.16 11.95 -0.62
CA THR A 42 31.88 11.61 0.77
C THR A 42 31.72 12.89 1.58
N THR A 43 30.49 13.26 1.95
CA THR A 43 30.19 14.02 3.18
C THR A 43 28.70 13.84 3.50
N ILE A 44 28.38 12.82 4.30
CA ILE A 44 27.11 12.73 5.04
C ILE A 44 27.33 13.54 6.33
N PRO A 45 26.41 14.43 6.73
CA PRO A 45 26.51 15.11 8.03
C PRO A 45 26.52 14.08 9.16
N GLU A 46 27.40 14.27 10.15
CA GLU A 46 27.44 13.45 11.37
C GLU A 46 26.05 13.39 12.01
N ALA A 47 25.58 12.17 12.29
CA ALA A 47 24.40 11.91 13.08
C ALA A 47 24.59 12.47 14.49
N ASP A 48 23.59 13.19 14.98
CA ASP A 48 23.54 13.64 16.37
C ASP A 48 23.65 12.45 17.35
N GLU A 49 24.23 12.73 18.51
CA GLU A 49 24.47 11.84 19.66
C GLU A 49 23.28 10.91 20.00
N PRO A 50 23.55 9.70 20.57
CA PRO A 50 22.51 8.71 20.84
C PRO A 50 21.39 9.29 21.72
N VAL A 51 20.16 9.19 21.22
CA VAL A 51 18.92 9.54 21.91
C VAL A 51 18.89 8.79 23.25
N SER A 52 18.53 9.51 24.32
CA SER A 52 18.27 8.94 25.65
C SER A 52 17.36 7.72 25.57
N ASP A 53 17.53 6.75 26.48
CA ASP A 53 16.70 5.53 26.61
C ASP A 53 15.24 5.77 26.16
N LEU A 54 14.83 5.12 25.06
CA LEU A 54 13.47 5.23 24.53
C LEU A 54 12.44 4.83 25.61
N PRO A 55 11.21 5.39 25.60
CA PRO A 55 10.17 4.92 26.49
C PRO A 55 9.94 3.43 26.27
N THR A 56 10.07 2.63 27.33
CA THR A 56 10.00 1.17 27.25
C THR A 56 8.59 0.69 26.92
N ALA A 57 8.46 -0.22 25.96
CA ALA A 57 7.22 -0.95 25.73
C ALA A 57 7.01 -1.95 26.88
N VAL A 58 5.86 -1.85 27.53
CA VAL A 58 5.46 -2.72 28.64
C VAL A 58 4.46 -3.74 28.13
N GLU A 59 4.66 -5.00 28.50
CA GLU A 59 3.66 -6.03 28.27
C GLU A 59 2.55 -5.91 29.31
N TYR A 60 1.31 -5.78 28.84
CA TYR A 60 0.13 -5.76 29.71
C TYR A 60 -0.61 -7.09 29.64
N ASN A 61 -1.39 -7.36 30.69
CA ASN A 61 -2.27 -8.51 30.74
C ASN A 61 -3.56 -8.14 31.51
N LEU A 62 -4.66 -8.04 30.78
CA LEU A 62 -5.99 -7.74 31.32
C LEU A 62 -6.75 -9.01 31.74
N GLY A 63 -6.10 -10.18 31.64
CA GLY A 63 -6.66 -11.49 31.97
C GLY A 63 -7.17 -12.27 30.77
N GLU A 64 -7.76 -13.42 31.06
CA GLU A 64 -8.43 -14.27 30.08
C GLU A 64 -9.94 -14.07 30.15
N THR A 65 -10.60 -14.10 29.00
CA THR A 65 -12.07 -14.05 28.91
C THR A 65 -12.56 -14.97 27.79
N THR A 66 -13.86 -14.95 27.53
CA THR A 66 -14.49 -15.72 26.46
C THR A 66 -15.22 -14.78 25.51
N ILE A 67 -14.98 -14.97 24.21
CA ILE A 67 -15.76 -14.35 23.14
C ILE A 67 -16.77 -15.34 22.56
N VAL A 68 -17.82 -14.83 21.93
CA VAL A 68 -18.88 -15.65 21.35
C VAL A 68 -18.77 -15.69 19.83
N GLN A 69 -18.82 -16.89 19.28
CA GLN A 69 -18.89 -17.14 17.84
C GLN A 69 -20.31 -17.55 17.45
N SER A 70 -21.08 -16.63 16.90
CA SER A 70 -22.53 -16.75 16.67
C SER A 70 -22.92 -17.81 15.64
N GLN A 71 -22.00 -18.17 14.74
CA GLN A 71 -22.20 -19.22 13.75
C GLN A 71 -22.33 -20.63 14.35
N PHE A 72 -21.83 -20.84 15.58
CA PHE A 72 -21.91 -22.11 16.26
C PHE A 72 -23.11 -22.16 17.21
N SER A 73 -23.77 -23.31 17.27
CA SER A 73 -24.91 -23.54 18.17
C SER A 73 -24.50 -23.43 19.64
N GLU A 74 -25.47 -23.17 20.53
CA GLU A 74 -25.23 -22.95 21.97
C GLU A 74 -24.46 -24.07 22.67
N ASP A 75 -24.62 -25.30 22.20
CA ASP A 75 -23.99 -26.51 22.69
C ASP A 75 -22.64 -26.85 22.02
N SER A 76 -22.22 -26.09 21.00
CA SER A 76 -20.96 -26.31 20.31
C SER A 76 -19.75 -25.90 21.15
N ARG A 77 -18.71 -26.74 21.17
CA ARG A 77 -17.42 -26.42 21.81
C ARG A 77 -16.75 -25.16 21.24
N PHE A 78 -17.10 -24.77 20.02
CA PHE A 78 -16.52 -23.62 19.33
C PHE A 78 -17.22 -22.31 19.66
N ARG A 79 -18.43 -22.33 20.23
CA ARG A 79 -19.20 -21.11 20.43
C ARG A 79 -18.55 -20.15 21.42
N ASN A 80 -18.07 -20.68 22.53
CA ASN A 80 -17.46 -19.91 23.62
C ASN A 80 -15.94 -20.07 23.51
N MET A 81 -15.29 -19.09 22.89
CA MET A 81 -13.87 -19.14 22.60
C MET A 81 -13.05 -18.41 23.65
N PRO A 82 -12.11 -19.07 24.34
CA PRO A 82 -11.21 -18.40 25.26
C PRO A 82 -10.23 -17.49 24.50
N VAL A 83 -10.01 -16.29 25.03
CA VAL A 83 -9.06 -15.31 24.49
C VAL A 83 -8.24 -14.71 25.61
N ARG A 84 -7.03 -14.28 25.28
CA ARG A 84 -6.12 -13.55 26.18
C ARG A 84 -6.12 -12.09 25.77
N LEU A 85 -6.37 -11.22 26.74
CA LEU A 85 -6.39 -9.77 26.53
C LEU A 85 -5.05 -9.19 27.00
N ASN A 86 -3.98 -9.59 26.33
CA ASN A 86 -2.62 -9.13 26.55
C ASN A 86 -2.08 -8.43 25.29
N GLY A 87 -0.95 -7.74 25.43
CA GLY A 87 -0.34 -7.02 24.32
C GLY A 87 0.86 -6.22 24.81
N ILE A 88 1.35 -5.30 23.97
CA ILE A 88 2.30 -4.27 24.41
C ILE A 88 1.67 -2.89 24.42
N ILE A 89 2.11 -2.05 25.35
CA ILE A 89 1.77 -0.64 25.42
C ILE A 89 3.04 0.18 25.68
N ALA A 90 3.18 1.29 24.97
CA ALA A 90 4.21 2.29 25.23
C ALA A 90 3.54 3.66 25.43
N VAL A 91 4.01 4.40 26.44
CA VAL A 91 3.48 5.72 26.82
C VAL A 91 4.65 6.71 26.84
N PRO A 92 4.49 7.95 26.34
CA PRO A 92 5.55 8.95 26.39
C PRO A 92 6.04 9.17 27.82
N ALA A 93 7.34 9.42 27.99
CA ALA A 93 7.94 9.67 29.30
C ALA A 93 7.40 10.95 29.98
N GLY A 94 7.64 11.08 31.29
CA GLY A 94 7.17 12.22 32.09
C GLY A 94 5.69 12.13 32.43
N ASP A 95 5.06 13.29 32.74
CA ASP A 95 3.65 13.41 33.18
C ASP A 95 2.78 14.24 32.21
N GLY A 96 3.27 14.51 31.01
CA GLY A 96 2.53 15.25 29.98
C GLY A 96 1.35 14.47 29.40
N GLY A 97 0.65 15.11 28.46
CA GLY A 97 -0.53 14.57 27.79
C GLY A 97 -1.73 15.54 27.84
N PRO A 98 -2.90 15.11 27.34
CA PRO A 98 -3.17 13.80 26.75
C PRO A 98 -2.57 13.67 25.34
N TYR A 99 -1.97 12.51 25.04
CA TYR A 99 -1.29 12.21 23.77
C TYR A 99 -2.20 11.46 22.80
N PRO A 100 -2.09 11.65 21.46
CA PRO A 100 -2.81 10.83 20.49
C PRO A 100 -2.48 9.34 20.65
N VAL A 101 -3.42 8.49 20.23
CA VAL A 101 -3.31 7.03 20.38
C VAL A 101 -3.05 6.36 19.04
N VAL A 102 -2.06 5.48 18.99
CA VAL A 102 -1.80 4.60 17.84
C VAL A 102 -2.09 3.16 18.24
N VAL A 103 -2.91 2.47 17.45
CA VAL A 103 -3.18 1.03 17.65
C VAL A 103 -2.56 0.24 16.52
N ILE A 104 -1.72 -0.75 16.81
CA ILE A 104 -0.98 -1.54 15.82
C ILE A 104 -1.48 -2.98 15.83
N PHE A 105 -2.09 -3.42 14.73
CA PHE A 105 -2.54 -4.80 14.56
C PHE A 105 -1.50 -5.63 13.83
N HIS A 106 -1.07 -6.74 14.44
CA HIS A 106 -0.17 -7.69 13.80
C HIS A 106 -0.91 -8.56 12.76
N GLY A 107 -0.13 -9.18 11.88
CA GLY A 107 -0.62 -10.10 10.85
C GLY A 107 -1.07 -11.47 11.37
N THR A 108 -1.54 -12.29 10.44
CA THR A 108 -1.90 -13.68 10.75
C THR A 108 -0.69 -14.56 10.71
N HIS A 109 -0.30 -15.03 11.88
CA HIS A 109 0.70 -16.07 12.04
C HIS A 109 0.18 -17.07 13.09
N PRO A 110 0.66 -18.32 13.10
CA PRO A 110 0.33 -19.25 14.16
C PRO A 110 0.58 -18.60 15.53
N GLY A 111 -0.47 -18.53 16.36
CA GLY A 111 -0.33 -18.09 17.75
C GLY A 111 0.14 -19.23 18.66
N CYS A 112 -0.18 -20.47 18.28
CA CYS A 112 0.15 -21.68 19.02
C CYS A 112 0.94 -22.66 18.14
N PRO A 113 1.64 -23.64 18.75
CA PRO A 113 2.26 -24.72 18.00
C PRO A 113 1.27 -25.37 17.03
N VAL A 114 1.69 -25.50 15.77
CA VAL A 114 0.92 -26.15 14.71
C VAL A 114 1.05 -27.68 14.83
N ASP A 115 -0.01 -28.38 14.46
CA ASP A 115 0.00 -29.84 14.39
C ASP A 115 0.43 -30.38 13.01
N GLU A 116 0.32 -31.69 12.81
CA GLU A 116 0.63 -32.36 11.54
C GLU A 116 -0.23 -31.91 10.35
N THR A 117 -1.32 -31.18 10.61
CA THR A 117 -2.21 -30.59 9.61
C THR A 117 -1.99 -29.09 9.42
N GLU A 118 -0.90 -28.55 9.99
CA GLU A 118 -0.55 -27.12 9.96
C GLU A 118 -1.58 -26.22 10.65
N VAL A 119 -2.42 -26.78 11.52
CA VAL A 119 -3.42 -26.04 12.29
C VAL A 119 -2.87 -25.73 13.68
N ASP A 120 -2.91 -24.46 14.06
CA ASP A 120 -2.52 -24.01 15.39
C ASP A 120 -3.57 -24.41 16.44
N ARG A 121 -3.14 -25.07 17.53
CA ARG A 121 -4.06 -25.60 18.56
C ARG A 121 -4.41 -24.56 19.63
N TRP A 122 -5.18 -23.55 19.24
CA TRP A 122 -5.65 -22.52 20.18
C TRP A 122 -6.73 -23.04 21.16
N PRO A 123 -6.70 -22.64 22.45
CA PRO A 123 -5.59 -22.00 23.14
C PRO A 123 -4.51 -23.02 23.54
N CYS A 124 -3.24 -22.65 23.41
CA CYS A 124 -2.10 -23.37 23.95
C CYS A 124 -1.67 -22.78 25.31
N ASP A 125 -0.73 -23.41 26.00
CA ASP A 125 -0.12 -22.81 27.20
C ASP A 125 0.52 -21.44 26.85
N PRO A 126 0.34 -20.39 27.67
CA PRO A 126 0.97 -19.08 27.42
C PRO A 126 2.49 -19.15 27.22
N GLU A 127 3.19 -20.11 27.84
CA GLU A 127 4.65 -20.26 27.70
C GLU A 127 5.10 -20.67 26.29
N VAL A 128 4.22 -21.28 25.50
CA VAL A 128 4.50 -21.72 24.13
C VAL A 128 3.75 -20.91 23.08
N GLU A 129 3.02 -19.87 23.49
CA GLU A 129 2.35 -18.96 22.57
C GLU A 129 3.39 -18.11 21.84
N GLN A 130 3.29 -18.03 20.52
CA GLN A 130 4.10 -17.13 19.71
C GLN A 130 3.59 -15.69 19.91
N PRO A 131 4.38 -14.78 20.49
CA PRO A 131 3.89 -13.47 20.90
C PRO A 131 3.95 -12.47 19.74
N ASN A 132 3.16 -12.70 18.69
CA ASN A 132 3.20 -11.93 17.43
C ASN A 132 3.04 -10.41 17.63
N TYR A 133 2.27 -10.00 18.65
CA TYR A 133 2.12 -8.59 19.02
C TYR A 133 3.44 -7.94 19.45
N ARG A 134 4.33 -8.65 20.18
CA ARG A 134 5.64 -8.12 20.63
C ARG A 134 6.54 -7.67 19.49
N GLY A 135 6.27 -8.17 18.29
CA GLY A 135 6.91 -7.77 17.04
C GLY A 135 6.93 -6.28 16.75
N PHE A 136 6.01 -5.52 17.33
CA PHE A 136 5.87 -4.07 17.14
C PHE A 136 6.33 -3.25 18.36
N ALA A 137 6.99 -3.87 19.35
CA ALA A 137 7.51 -3.14 20.50
C ALA A 137 8.45 -2.00 20.06
N TYR A 138 9.39 -2.25 19.15
CA TYR A 138 10.30 -1.23 18.63
C TYR A 138 9.57 0.00 18.06
N LEU A 139 8.47 -0.23 17.35
CA LEU A 139 7.66 0.85 16.77
C LEU A 139 6.88 1.57 17.86
N ALA A 140 6.31 0.85 18.82
CA ALA A 140 5.61 1.45 19.96
C ALA A 140 6.53 2.35 20.80
N GLU A 141 7.76 1.92 21.05
CA GLU A 141 8.79 2.69 21.77
C GLU A 141 9.18 3.96 21.00
N ALA A 142 9.42 3.83 19.70
CA ALA A 142 9.76 4.96 18.84
C ALA A 142 8.62 5.99 18.78
N LEU A 143 7.37 5.54 18.62
CA LEU A 143 6.20 6.43 18.60
C LEU A 143 5.93 7.06 19.98
N ALA A 144 6.15 6.33 21.08
CA ALA A 144 6.07 6.91 22.42
C ALA A 144 7.12 8.01 22.65
N ALA A 145 8.33 7.87 22.09
CA ALA A 145 9.33 8.92 22.13
C ALA A 145 8.89 10.19 21.37
N GLN A 146 7.98 10.05 20.40
CA GLN A 146 7.41 11.14 19.60
C GLN A 146 6.07 11.67 20.15
N GLY A 147 5.67 11.25 21.36
CA GLY A 147 4.48 11.77 22.00
C GLY A 147 3.18 11.05 21.63
N TYR A 148 3.23 9.75 21.33
CA TYR A 148 2.06 8.91 21.07
C TYR A 148 1.90 7.81 22.13
N VAL A 149 0.68 7.59 22.63
CA VAL A 149 0.38 6.36 23.38
C VAL A 149 0.14 5.26 22.36
N THR A 150 0.96 4.21 22.38
CA THR A 150 0.89 3.15 21.37
C THR A 150 0.49 1.82 22.00
N LEU A 151 -0.50 1.16 21.42
CA LEU A 151 -1.03 -0.14 21.85
C LEU A 151 -0.89 -1.16 20.70
N ALA A 152 -0.27 -2.31 20.94
CA ALA A 152 -0.33 -3.44 20.02
C ALA A 152 -0.98 -4.65 20.72
N PRO A 153 -2.29 -4.90 20.50
CA PRO A 153 -2.98 -6.01 21.15
C PRO A 153 -2.60 -7.36 20.56
N ASN A 154 -2.73 -8.42 21.38
CA ASN A 154 -2.67 -9.80 20.93
C ASN A 154 -3.93 -10.17 20.14
N LEU A 155 -3.75 -10.48 18.85
CA LEU A 155 -4.80 -10.91 17.92
C LEU A 155 -4.62 -12.36 17.46
N ASN A 156 -3.77 -13.16 18.12
CA ASN A 156 -3.54 -14.57 17.77
C ASN A 156 -4.84 -15.39 17.66
N ALA A 157 -5.80 -15.12 18.54
CA ALA A 157 -7.10 -15.78 18.57
C ALA A 157 -7.99 -15.44 17.36
N GLU A 158 -7.72 -14.37 16.61
CA GLU A 158 -8.59 -13.90 15.53
C GLU A 158 -8.63 -14.90 14.37
N ASN A 159 -7.47 -15.37 13.91
CA ASN A 159 -7.35 -16.15 12.68
C ASN A 159 -7.14 -17.65 12.89
N THR A 160 -7.04 -18.11 14.13
CA THR A 160 -6.79 -19.53 14.42
C THR A 160 -7.89 -20.44 13.84
N PHE A 161 -7.47 -21.54 13.22
CA PHE A 161 -8.39 -22.62 12.82
C PHE A 161 -8.58 -23.66 13.93
N GLY A 162 -7.73 -23.64 14.97
CA GLY A 162 -7.81 -24.56 16.11
C GLY A 162 -9.11 -24.47 16.91
N PHE A 163 -9.81 -23.33 16.79
CA PHE A 163 -11.10 -23.07 17.44
C PHE A 163 -12.25 -22.85 16.44
N GLY A 164 -12.19 -23.55 15.30
CA GLY A 164 -13.18 -23.48 14.23
C GLY A 164 -12.84 -22.43 13.18
N GLU A 165 -13.47 -22.49 12.01
CA GLU A 165 -13.28 -21.52 10.94
C GLU A 165 -13.72 -20.12 11.40
N PRO A 166 -12.86 -19.09 11.30
CA PRO A 166 -13.22 -17.74 11.74
C PRO A 166 -14.30 -17.13 10.84
N GLN A 167 -15.28 -16.45 11.43
CA GLN A 167 -16.16 -15.56 10.68
C GLN A 167 -15.49 -14.19 10.51
N PRO A 168 -15.47 -13.62 9.30
CA PRO A 168 -14.89 -12.29 9.07
C PRO A 168 -15.38 -11.24 10.06
N GLY A 169 -14.45 -10.57 10.75
CA GLY A 169 -14.72 -9.47 11.68
C GLY A 169 -15.30 -9.85 13.04
N GLU A 170 -15.89 -11.04 13.24
CA GLU A 170 -16.60 -11.39 14.48
C GLU A 170 -15.67 -11.50 15.70
N ARG A 171 -14.56 -12.24 15.57
CA ARG A 171 -13.57 -12.38 16.65
C ARG A 171 -12.77 -11.11 16.83
N LEU A 172 -12.31 -10.52 15.72
CA LEU A 172 -11.59 -9.26 15.68
C LEU A 172 -12.31 -8.18 16.49
N LEU A 173 -13.60 -7.98 16.22
CA LEU A 173 -14.39 -6.96 16.87
C LEU A 173 -14.37 -7.12 18.39
N GLN A 174 -14.70 -8.31 18.88
CA GLN A 174 -14.79 -8.56 20.32
C GLN A 174 -13.43 -8.39 21.00
N ILE A 175 -12.35 -8.91 20.40
CA ILE A 175 -10.99 -8.83 20.97
C ILE A 175 -10.51 -7.37 21.02
N VAL A 176 -10.77 -6.58 19.98
CA VAL A 176 -10.35 -5.17 19.91
C VAL A 176 -11.19 -4.29 20.83
N GLU A 177 -12.52 -4.42 20.81
CA GLU A 177 -13.43 -3.63 21.66
C GLU A 177 -13.12 -3.85 23.14
N LEU A 178 -12.95 -5.11 23.59
CA LEU A 178 -12.61 -5.41 24.99
C LEU A 178 -11.34 -4.70 25.47
N GLN A 179 -10.34 -4.53 24.61
CA GLN A 179 -9.07 -3.90 24.96
C GLN A 179 -9.12 -2.37 24.85
N LEU A 180 -9.84 -1.83 23.87
CA LEU A 180 -10.04 -0.38 23.74
C LEU A 180 -10.97 0.18 24.83
N ASP A 181 -11.99 -0.57 25.24
CA ASP A 181 -12.85 -0.23 26.38
C ASP A 181 -12.04 -0.18 27.68
N ALA A 182 -11.20 -1.19 27.92
CA ALA A 182 -10.30 -1.21 29.08
C ALA A 182 -9.31 -0.05 29.06
N LEU A 183 -8.77 0.30 27.88
CA LEU A 183 -7.90 1.47 27.72
C LEU A 183 -8.65 2.76 28.05
N ALA A 184 -9.87 2.93 27.54
CA ALA A 184 -10.72 4.09 27.83
C ALA A 184 -11.02 4.23 29.32
N GLU A 185 -11.35 3.12 30.00
CA GLU A 185 -11.59 3.10 31.43
C GLU A 185 -10.33 3.50 32.23
N ALA A 186 -9.17 2.95 31.88
CA ALA A 186 -7.90 3.28 32.53
C ALA A 186 -7.50 4.75 32.32
N VAL A 187 -7.73 5.28 31.12
CA VAL A 187 -7.47 6.69 30.77
C VAL A 187 -8.39 7.65 31.53
N ALA A 188 -9.64 7.24 31.78
CA ALA A 188 -10.59 7.99 32.60
C ALA A 188 -10.29 7.91 34.12
N GLY A 189 -9.26 7.16 34.53
CA GLY A 189 -8.86 6.99 35.93
C GLY A 189 -9.56 5.83 36.65
N GLY A 190 -10.18 4.92 35.90
CA GLY A 190 -10.73 3.67 36.42
C GLY A 190 -9.67 2.57 36.64
N PRO A 191 -10.10 1.31 36.77
CA PRO A 191 -9.22 0.14 36.79
C PRO A 191 -8.17 0.18 35.68
N ASN A 192 -6.93 -0.11 36.04
CA ASN A 192 -5.81 -0.05 35.12
C ASN A 192 -4.94 -1.32 35.24
N GLY A 193 -5.05 -2.20 34.25
CA GLY A 193 -4.25 -3.42 34.12
C GLY A 193 -3.09 -3.32 33.12
N PHE A 194 -2.78 -2.12 32.61
CA PHE A 194 -1.81 -1.94 31.52
C PHE A 194 -0.35 -1.90 31.97
N GLY A 195 -0.08 -1.93 33.28
CA GLY A 195 1.28 -1.86 33.81
C GLY A 195 1.96 -0.49 33.69
N VAL A 196 1.25 0.51 33.15
CA VAL A 196 1.71 1.91 32.98
C VAL A 196 0.65 2.88 33.51
N ALA A 197 1.05 4.09 33.91
CA ALA A 197 0.09 5.12 34.31
C ALA A 197 -0.66 5.67 33.10
N LEU A 198 -2.00 5.62 33.10
CA LEU A 198 -2.83 6.02 31.96
C LEU A 198 -3.82 7.16 32.25
N ALA A 199 -4.16 7.40 33.51
CA ALA A 199 -5.15 8.41 33.88
C ALA A 199 -4.77 9.80 33.31
N GLY A 200 -5.58 10.31 32.39
CA GLY A 200 -5.36 11.59 31.69
C GLY A 200 -4.19 11.62 30.70
N ARG A 201 -3.58 10.47 30.37
CA ARG A 201 -2.37 10.41 29.54
C ARG A 201 -2.64 10.26 28.05
N ALA A 202 -3.78 9.70 27.66
CA ALA A 202 -4.13 9.44 26.27
C ALA A 202 -5.37 10.24 25.84
N ASP A 203 -5.40 10.62 24.57
CA ASP A 203 -6.52 11.28 23.91
C ASP A 203 -7.15 10.31 22.90
N LEU A 204 -8.18 9.60 23.34
CA LEU A 204 -8.90 8.64 22.50
C LEU A 204 -9.78 9.30 21.43
N SER A 205 -9.82 10.64 21.35
CA SER A 205 -10.44 11.35 20.22
C SER A 205 -9.48 11.62 19.05
N ARG A 206 -8.19 11.35 19.26
CA ARG A 206 -7.12 11.44 18.25
C ARG A 206 -6.45 10.09 18.07
N MET A 207 -7.05 9.24 17.25
CA MET A 207 -6.58 7.87 17.04
C MET A 207 -6.04 7.64 15.62
N ALA A 208 -5.00 6.83 15.49
CA ALA A 208 -4.58 6.23 14.23
C ALA A 208 -4.52 4.72 14.38
N ILE A 209 -4.80 3.99 13.30
CA ILE A 209 -4.71 2.52 13.30
C ILE A 209 -3.71 2.09 12.25
N PHE A 210 -2.74 1.31 12.68
CA PHE A 210 -1.75 0.66 11.83
C PHE A 210 -2.05 -0.84 11.78
N GLY A 211 -1.69 -1.48 10.67
CA GLY A 211 -1.91 -2.92 10.57
C GLY A 211 -0.98 -3.60 9.57
N HIS A 212 -0.43 -4.75 9.96
CA HIS A 212 0.43 -5.58 9.12
C HIS A 212 -0.31 -6.80 8.58
N SER A 213 -0.10 -7.15 7.30
CA SER A 213 -0.75 -8.32 6.67
C SER A 213 -2.28 -8.25 6.80
N ARG A 214 -2.95 -9.30 7.28
CA ARG A 214 -4.38 -9.27 7.63
C ARG A 214 -4.73 -8.26 8.74
N GLY A 215 -3.79 -7.86 9.58
CA GLY A 215 -3.95 -6.74 10.51
C GLY A 215 -4.19 -5.41 9.78
N GLY A 216 -3.64 -5.23 8.57
CA GLY A 216 -3.91 -4.08 7.71
C GLY A 216 -5.34 -4.10 7.15
N GLU A 217 -5.84 -5.28 6.78
CA GLU A 217 -7.26 -5.45 6.45
C GLU A 217 -8.16 -5.16 7.65
N ALA A 218 -7.82 -5.67 8.83
CA ALA A 218 -8.54 -5.40 10.07
C ALA A 218 -8.60 -3.89 10.39
N ALA A 219 -7.48 -3.16 10.22
CA ALA A 219 -7.41 -1.73 10.40
C ALA A 219 -8.36 -0.98 9.47
N SER A 220 -8.32 -1.29 8.18
CA SER A 220 -9.21 -0.70 7.17
C SER A 220 -10.69 -1.04 7.43
N TRP A 221 -10.99 -2.29 7.78
CA TRP A 221 -12.35 -2.73 8.11
C TRP A 221 -12.90 -2.03 9.36
N LEU A 222 -12.10 -1.91 10.42
CA LEU A 222 -12.51 -1.23 11.67
C LEU A 222 -12.75 0.26 11.45
N ALA A 223 -11.88 0.93 10.69
CA ALA A 223 -12.05 2.35 10.38
C ALA A 223 -13.28 2.60 9.50
N ASN A 224 -13.34 1.94 8.33
CA ASN A 224 -14.31 2.28 7.28
C ASN A 224 -15.64 1.51 7.43
N THR A 225 -15.60 0.20 7.66
CA THR A 225 -16.82 -0.63 7.70
C THR A 225 -17.49 -0.59 9.07
N ARG A 226 -16.71 -0.74 10.16
CA ARG A 226 -17.24 -0.68 11.52
C ARG A 226 -17.55 0.76 11.95
N GLY A 227 -16.94 1.73 11.28
CA GLY A 227 -17.20 3.16 11.41
C GLY A 227 -16.37 3.84 12.50
N LEU A 228 -15.20 3.31 12.86
CA LEU A 228 -14.32 4.00 13.82
C LEU A 228 -13.75 5.32 13.27
N ALA A 229 -13.72 5.51 11.94
CA ALA A 229 -13.33 6.78 11.33
C ALA A 229 -14.48 7.80 11.25
N ALA A 230 -15.72 7.37 11.54
CA ALA A 230 -16.89 8.24 11.43
C ALA A 230 -16.88 9.37 12.48
N PRO A 231 -17.36 10.59 12.17
CA PRO A 231 -17.35 11.71 13.12
C PRO A 231 -18.06 11.44 14.45
N ASP A 232 -19.03 10.52 14.49
CA ASP A 232 -19.80 10.12 15.66
C ASP A 232 -19.19 8.94 16.44
N ALA A 233 -17.99 8.47 16.06
CA ALA A 233 -17.33 7.33 16.68
C ALA A 233 -17.18 7.48 18.21
N ALA A 234 -16.78 8.67 18.69
CA ALA A 234 -16.64 8.94 20.12
C ALA A 234 -17.95 8.70 20.90
N GLU A 235 -19.09 9.13 20.36
CA GLU A 235 -20.40 8.92 20.98
C GLU A 235 -20.81 7.44 20.94
N LYS A 236 -20.52 6.78 19.82
CA LYS A 236 -20.96 5.41 19.54
C LYS A 236 -20.11 4.35 20.26
N PHE A 237 -18.82 4.61 20.48
CA PHE A 237 -17.85 3.64 21.01
C PHE A 237 -17.14 4.10 22.29
N GLY A 238 -17.24 5.38 22.65
CA GLY A 238 -16.45 5.94 23.76
C GLY A 238 -15.01 6.31 23.39
N TYR A 239 -14.62 6.09 22.13
CA TYR A 239 -13.32 6.43 21.54
C TYR A 239 -13.46 6.65 20.03
N GLY A 240 -12.40 7.17 19.41
CA GLY A 240 -12.41 7.66 18.04
C GLY A 240 -12.87 9.12 17.94
N PRO A 241 -12.95 9.69 16.72
CA PRO A 241 -12.69 9.02 15.46
C PRO A 241 -11.22 8.66 15.22
N VAL A 242 -11.00 7.60 14.45
CA VAL A 242 -9.74 7.33 13.76
C VAL A 242 -9.52 8.44 12.73
N LYS A 243 -8.29 8.95 12.64
CA LYS A 243 -7.88 10.07 11.78
C LYS A 243 -6.93 9.66 10.65
N GLY A 244 -6.40 8.44 10.68
CA GLY A 244 -5.54 7.93 9.62
C GLY A 244 -5.26 6.43 9.73
N LEU A 245 -4.88 5.85 8.60
CA LEU A 245 -4.55 4.44 8.43
C LEU A 245 -3.14 4.25 7.85
N LEU A 246 -2.34 3.36 8.45
CA LEU A 246 -1.08 2.89 7.87
C LEU A 246 -1.11 1.37 7.72
N LEU A 247 -1.11 0.91 6.46
CA LEU A 247 -1.29 -0.50 6.12
C LEU A 247 0.03 -1.07 5.59
N LEU A 248 0.58 -2.05 6.30
CA LEU A 248 1.89 -2.66 6.05
C LEU A 248 1.70 -4.01 5.40
N ALA A 249 2.14 -4.18 4.15
CA ALA A 249 1.97 -5.42 3.40
C ALA A 249 0.54 -6.01 3.51
N PRO A 250 -0.54 -5.20 3.37
CA PRO A 250 -1.86 -5.64 3.81
C PRO A 250 -2.44 -6.75 2.91
N ALA A 251 -3.22 -7.64 3.51
CA ALA A 251 -3.82 -8.78 2.80
C ALA A 251 -5.36 -8.66 2.78
N PRO A 252 -5.99 -8.30 1.65
CA PRO A 252 -7.44 -8.19 1.54
C PRO A 252 -8.08 -9.56 1.27
N ILE A 253 -8.61 -10.19 2.32
CA ILE A 253 -9.22 -11.53 2.26
C ILE A 253 -10.75 -11.47 2.25
N PHE A 254 -11.35 -10.57 3.02
CA PHE A 254 -12.80 -10.47 3.21
C PHE A 254 -13.37 -9.06 3.04
N THR A 255 -12.52 -8.03 3.15
CA THR A 255 -12.87 -6.65 2.89
C THR A 255 -12.79 -6.42 1.40
N VAL A 256 -13.84 -5.82 0.83
CA VAL A 256 -13.77 -5.22 -0.49
C VAL A 256 -13.25 -3.80 -0.28
N PRO A 257 -11.98 -3.49 -0.62
CA PRO A 257 -11.47 -2.15 -0.37
C PRO A 257 -12.19 -1.12 -1.23
N ALA A 258 -12.47 0.04 -0.63
CA ALA A 258 -13.28 1.13 -1.20
C ALA A 258 -12.69 2.49 -0.77
N ALA A 259 -13.45 3.59 -0.89
CA ALA A 259 -13.05 4.86 -0.31
C ALA A 259 -12.67 4.74 1.17
N SER A 260 -11.63 5.48 1.54
CA SER A 260 -11.24 5.74 2.91
C SER A 260 -11.69 7.15 3.30
N SER A 261 -12.48 7.24 4.38
CA SER A 261 -12.94 8.52 4.92
C SER A 261 -11.83 9.34 5.62
N VAL A 262 -10.65 8.74 5.77
CA VAL A 262 -9.46 9.33 6.41
C VAL A 262 -8.23 9.13 5.52
N PRO A 263 -7.20 9.98 5.68
CA PRO A 263 -5.89 9.73 5.12
C PRO A 263 -5.41 8.28 5.29
N GLN A 264 -4.92 7.67 4.21
CA GLN A 264 -4.38 6.31 4.28
C GLN A 264 -3.07 6.18 3.51
N ALA A 265 -2.15 5.40 4.08
CA ALA A 265 -0.91 5.00 3.43
C ALA A 265 -0.78 3.48 3.41
N VAL A 266 -0.33 2.93 2.27
CA VAL A 266 -0.02 1.50 2.09
C VAL A 266 1.48 1.37 1.83
N ILE A 267 2.14 0.45 2.50
CA ILE A 267 3.52 0.04 2.17
C ILE A 267 3.47 -1.36 1.58
N LEU A 268 3.86 -1.49 0.32
CA LEU A 268 4.00 -2.73 -0.42
C LEU A 268 5.48 -3.13 -0.46
N PRO A 269 5.89 -4.18 0.25
CA PRO A 269 7.25 -4.70 0.15
C PRO A 269 7.42 -5.40 -1.20
N ALA A 270 8.34 -4.94 -2.06
CA ALA A 270 8.50 -5.44 -3.43
C ALA A 270 8.80 -6.95 -3.53
N CYS A 271 9.40 -7.48 -2.46
CA CYS A 271 9.76 -8.88 -2.27
C CYS A 271 8.86 -9.53 -1.22
N ASP A 272 7.57 -9.21 -1.24
CA ASP A 272 6.55 -9.91 -0.46
C ASP A 272 6.41 -11.37 -0.94
N GLY A 273 6.81 -12.31 -0.09
CA GLY A 273 6.63 -13.74 -0.31
C GLY A 273 5.27 -14.28 0.15
N ASP A 274 4.53 -13.56 0.99
CA ASP A 274 3.26 -14.04 1.55
C ASP A 274 2.06 -13.55 0.72
N VAL A 275 2.00 -12.26 0.44
CA VAL A 275 1.04 -11.60 -0.46
C VAL A 275 1.71 -11.34 -1.80
N MET A 276 2.16 -12.42 -2.45
CA MET A 276 2.97 -12.35 -3.68
C MET A 276 2.33 -11.57 -4.82
N LEU A 277 1.00 -11.50 -4.90
CA LEU A 277 0.28 -10.74 -5.93
C LEU A 277 0.19 -9.23 -5.63
N GLN A 278 0.67 -8.81 -4.46
CA GLN A 278 0.65 -7.42 -4.00
C GLN A 278 -0.78 -6.87 -3.93
N ASP A 279 -1.72 -7.74 -3.55
CA ASP A 279 -3.14 -7.41 -3.47
C ASP A 279 -3.45 -6.33 -2.43
N GLY A 280 -2.53 -6.06 -1.50
CA GLY A 280 -2.60 -4.89 -0.62
C GLY A 280 -2.77 -3.56 -1.37
N GLN A 281 -2.36 -3.49 -2.63
CA GLN A 281 -2.60 -2.34 -3.50
C GLN A 281 -4.09 -2.02 -3.69
N LEU A 282 -4.99 -3.01 -3.51
CA LEU A 282 -6.44 -2.80 -3.60
C LEU A 282 -6.95 -1.72 -2.64
N PHE A 283 -6.32 -1.52 -1.47
CA PHE A 283 -6.70 -0.44 -0.55
C PHE A 283 -6.50 0.95 -1.17
N TYR A 284 -5.42 1.14 -1.93
CA TYR A 284 -5.20 2.37 -2.68
C TYR A 284 -6.14 2.47 -3.89
N GLU A 285 -6.29 1.40 -4.66
CA GLU A 285 -7.15 1.40 -5.85
C GLU A 285 -8.63 1.63 -5.51
N GLY A 286 -9.10 1.11 -4.38
CA GLY A 286 -10.44 1.37 -3.85
C GLY A 286 -10.68 2.86 -3.61
N ALA A 287 -9.74 3.56 -2.97
CA ALA A 287 -9.83 5.01 -2.78
C ALA A 287 -9.74 5.77 -4.09
N ARG A 288 -8.83 5.38 -4.99
CA ARG A 288 -8.64 6.07 -6.27
C ARG A 288 -9.87 6.01 -7.17
N LEU A 289 -10.49 4.83 -7.27
CA LEU A 289 -11.62 4.59 -8.17
C LEU A 289 -12.95 5.08 -7.59
N ASP A 290 -12.99 5.47 -6.31
CA ASP A 290 -14.20 5.96 -5.68
C ASP A 290 -14.40 7.47 -5.94
N PRO A 291 -15.47 7.88 -6.63
CA PRO A 291 -15.74 9.29 -6.91
C PRO A 291 -16.08 10.12 -5.66
N THR A 292 -16.30 9.47 -4.51
CA THR A 292 -16.56 10.11 -3.22
C THR A 292 -15.32 10.18 -2.32
N GLN A 293 -14.16 9.72 -2.79
CA GLN A 293 -12.91 9.78 -2.03
C GLN A 293 -12.46 11.23 -1.81
N GLU A 294 -12.65 11.76 -0.60
CA GLU A 294 -12.24 13.12 -0.23
C GLU A 294 -10.80 13.18 0.30
N ALA A 295 -10.41 12.25 1.17
CA ALA A 295 -9.08 12.23 1.78
C ALA A 295 -7.99 11.80 0.77
N TRP A 296 -6.74 12.13 1.06
CA TRP A 296 -5.62 11.64 0.27
C TRP A 296 -5.32 10.17 0.54
N ALA A 297 -4.71 9.50 -0.44
CA ALA A 297 -4.18 8.15 -0.29
C ALA A 297 -2.77 8.06 -0.88
N LEU A 298 -1.93 7.23 -0.25
CA LEU A 298 -0.57 6.94 -0.67
C LEU A 298 -0.37 5.44 -0.74
N SER A 299 0.30 4.95 -1.77
CA SER A 299 0.88 3.61 -1.77
C SER A 299 2.36 3.70 -2.13
N VAL A 300 3.19 2.98 -1.38
CA VAL A 300 4.63 2.98 -1.48
C VAL A 300 5.09 1.59 -1.88
N TRP A 301 5.81 1.51 -2.98
CA TRP A 301 6.52 0.33 -3.41
C TRP A 301 7.94 0.37 -2.86
N LEU A 302 8.21 -0.40 -1.80
CA LEU A 302 9.50 -0.44 -1.12
C LEU A 302 10.37 -1.56 -1.68
N GLU A 303 11.43 -1.22 -2.41
CA GLU A 303 12.30 -2.21 -3.05
C GLU A 303 13.05 -3.06 -2.01
N GLN A 304 13.30 -4.32 -2.34
CA GLN A 304 14.06 -5.29 -1.51
C GLN A 304 13.46 -5.58 -0.12
N ALA A 305 12.36 -4.93 0.26
CA ALA A 305 11.64 -5.26 1.48
C ALA A 305 10.83 -6.54 1.29
N ASN A 306 10.71 -7.34 2.35
CA ASN A 306 9.88 -8.53 2.38
C ASN A 306 8.64 -8.35 3.28
N HIS A 307 7.79 -9.37 3.34
CA HIS A 307 6.56 -9.33 4.11
C HIS A 307 6.80 -9.24 5.63
N ASN A 308 7.71 -10.08 6.15
CA ASN A 308 7.78 -10.36 7.58
C ASN A 308 8.64 -9.38 8.38
N TYR A 309 9.63 -8.71 7.76
CA TYR A 309 10.62 -7.93 8.50
C TYR A 309 10.07 -6.68 9.20
N PHE A 310 8.83 -6.28 8.94
CA PHE A 310 8.12 -5.28 9.75
C PHE A 310 7.84 -5.77 11.18
N ASN A 311 7.77 -7.07 11.43
CA ASN A 311 7.52 -7.66 12.73
C ASN A 311 8.79 -8.34 13.26
N SER A 312 9.35 -7.84 14.37
CA SER A 312 10.63 -8.32 14.90
C SER A 312 10.60 -9.74 15.48
N THR A 313 9.44 -10.38 15.60
CA THR A 313 9.31 -11.77 16.04
C THR A 313 9.31 -12.78 14.90
N LEU A 314 9.19 -12.31 13.66
CA LEU A 314 9.15 -13.16 12.49
C LEU A 314 10.53 -13.30 11.85
N GLY A 315 10.79 -14.47 11.27
CA GLY A 315 11.93 -14.69 10.39
C GLY A 315 11.69 -14.14 8.98
N SER A 316 12.53 -14.54 8.03
CA SER A 316 12.26 -14.28 6.60
C SER A 316 10.93 -14.91 6.17
N ASP A 317 10.38 -14.40 5.07
CA ASP A 317 9.19 -14.95 4.43
C ASP A 317 9.30 -16.45 4.20
N ILE A 318 8.19 -17.16 4.37
CA ILE A 318 8.13 -18.63 4.32
C ILE A 318 8.14 -19.17 2.88
N PHE A 319 7.74 -18.36 1.90
CA PHE A 319 7.70 -18.73 0.50
C PHE A 319 8.88 -18.13 -0.26
N ALA A 320 9.55 -18.97 -1.04
CA ALA A 320 10.66 -18.54 -1.87
C ALA A 320 10.14 -17.70 -3.05
N ILE A 321 10.81 -16.58 -3.29
CA ILE A 321 10.54 -15.73 -4.44
C ILE A 321 11.38 -16.24 -5.61
N VAL A 322 10.72 -16.84 -6.60
CA VAL A 322 11.37 -17.49 -7.73
C VAL A 322 11.58 -16.50 -8.87
N ASN A 323 12.76 -16.56 -9.52
CA ASN A 323 13.07 -15.79 -10.73
C ASN A 323 12.95 -14.25 -10.55
N ARG A 324 13.27 -13.74 -9.36
CA ARG A 324 13.26 -12.32 -9.02
C ARG A 324 14.65 -11.88 -8.54
N ALA A 325 15.49 -11.47 -9.50
CA ALA A 325 16.86 -11.03 -9.22
C ALA A 325 16.90 -9.81 -8.27
N ASP A 326 15.88 -8.95 -8.34
CA ASP A 326 15.65 -7.82 -7.43
C ASP A 326 15.32 -8.23 -5.99
N CYS A 327 15.08 -9.52 -5.74
CA CYS A 327 14.83 -10.09 -4.41
C CYS A 327 15.91 -11.06 -3.94
N GLU A 328 17.04 -11.18 -4.65
CA GLU A 328 18.18 -12.01 -4.21
C GLU A 328 18.89 -11.41 -2.99
N THR A 329 18.89 -10.08 -2.87
CA THR A 329 19.37 -9.35 -1.69
C THR A 329 18.21 -8.56 -1.12
N LEU A 330 17.79 -8.93 0.08
CA LEU A 330 16.74 -8.24 0.81
C LEU A 330 17.34 -7.15 1.72
N LEU A 331 16.52 -6.16 2.06
CA LEU A 331 16.82 -5.26 3.18
C LEU A 331 17.05 -6.10 4.45
N THR A 332 17.95 -5.65 5.33
CA THR A 332 18.07 -6.27 6.65
C THR A 332 16.80 -5.99 7.46
N PRO A 333 16.43 -6.88 8.41
CA PRO A 333 15.28 -6.65 9.26
C PRO A 333 15.35 -5.29 9.98
N GLU A 334 16.54 -4.89 10.44
CA GLU A 334 16.76 -3.62 11.14
C GLU A 334 16.53 -2.43 10.20
N THR A 335 17.01 -2.50 8.96
CA THR A 335 16.85 -1.42 7.98
C THR A 335 15.39 -1.23 7.60
N GLN A 336 14.65 -2.32 7.33
CA GLN A 336 13.23 -2.24 6.99
C GLN A 336 12.38 -1.72 8.16
N ARG A 337 12.71 -2.11 9.40
CA ARG A 337 12.05 -1.57 10.60
C ARG A 337 12.37 -0.10 10.84
N GLN A 338 13.61 0.33 10.59
CA GLN A 338 13.97 1.74 10.69
C GLN A 338 13.19 2.59 9.67
N PHE A 339 13.08 2.12 8.43
CA PHE A 339 12.22 2.74 7.42
C PHE A 339 10.78 2.90 7.92
N LEU A 340 10.22 1.86 8.56
CA LEU A 340 8.87 1.94 9.11
C LEU A 340 8.77 2.98 10.23
N VAL A 341 9.76 3.09 11.13
CA VAL A 341 9.77 4.11 12.19
C VAL A 341 9.75 5.51 11.60
N ASP A 342 10.60 5.78 10.62
CA ASP A 342 10.72 7.08 9.96
C ASP A 342 9.44 7.41 9.19
N PHE A 343 8.91 6.45 8.43
CA PHE A 343 7.67 6.59 7.68
C PHE A 343 6.47 6.82 8.61
N ALA A 344 6.31 6.00 9.65
CA ALA A 344 5.18 6.07 10.56
C ALA A 344 5.16 7.39 11.34
N THR A 345 6.31 7.85 11.83
CA THR A 345 6.43 9.14 12.51
C THR A 345 6.05 10.29 11.57
N THR A 346 6.58 10.27 10.35
CA THR A 346 6.28 11.27 9.33
C THR A 346 4.80 11.27 8.97
N PHE A 347 4.20 10.09 8.77
CA PHE A 347 2.77 9.92 8.54
C PHE A 347 1.93 10.52 9.67
N LEU A 348 2.27 10.24 10.94
CA LEU A 348 1.51 10.81 12.07
C LEU A 348 1.60 12.33 12.14
N THR A 349 2.75 12.92 11.77
CA THR A 349 2.89 14.37 11.64
C THR A 349 1.87 14.95 10.66
N THR A 350 1.62 14.30 9.52
CA THR A 350 0.63 14.78 8.53
C THR A 350 -0.80 14.83 9.04
N ILE A 351 -1.16 14.04 10.05
CA ILE A 351 -2.54 13.93 10.55
C ILE A 351 -2.76 14.56 11.94
N PHE A 352 -1.70 14.75 12.73
CA PHE A 352 -1.80 15.21 14.12
C PHE A 352 -1.02 16.49 14.44
N SER A 353 -0.15 16.97 13.55
CA SER A 353 0.52 18.26 13.76
C SER A 353 -0.44 19.41 13.53
N ASP A 354 -0.45 20.38 14.46
CA ASP A 354 -1.13 21.66 14.28
C ASP A 354 -0.26 22.69 13.54
N ASP A 355 1.02 22.39 13.30
CA ASP A 355 1.96 23.24 12.54
C ASP A 355 1.88 22.90 11.04
N PRO A 356 1.34 23.80 10.19
CA PRO A 356 1.23 23.58 8.76
C PRO A 356 2.58 23.33 8.08
N GLN A 357 3.65 24.02 8.53
CA GLN A 357 4.97 23.83 7.92
C GLN A 357 5.51 22.43 8.19
N ALA A 358 5.23 21.87 9.37
CA ALA A 358 5.59 20.49 9.69
C ALA A 358 4.74 19.49 8.88
N VAL A 359 3.47 19.78 8.63
CA VAL A 359 2.60 18.96 7.76
C VAL A 359 3.12 18.97 6.32
N ASP A 360 3.42 20.14 5.76
CA ASP A 360 3.94 20.27 4.40
C ASP A 360 5.29 19.56 4.26
N GLY A 361 6.18 19.74 5.23
CA GLY A 361 7.47 19.03 5.28
C GLY A 361 7.30 17.51 5.36
N ALA A 362 6.32 17.02 6.12
CA ALA A 362 6.01 15.61 6.23
C ALA A 362 5.41 15.04 4.94
N LEU A 363 4.48 15.76 4.29
CA LEU A 363 3.92 15.38 2.99
C LEU A 363 5.04 15.32 1.93
N ALA A 364 5.95 16.30 1.91
CA ALA A 364 7.11 16.27 1.02
C ALA A 364 8.02 15.07 1.29
N ALA A 365 8.33 14.78 2.55
CA ALA A 365 9.14 13.63 2.95
C ALA A 365 8.51 12.27 2.59
N LEU A 366 7.17 12.19 2.52
CA LEU A 366 6.43 11.01 2.02
C LEU A 366 6.32 10.96 0.49
N GLY A 367 6.91 11.93 -0.23
CA GLY A 367 6.83 12.00 -1.68
C GLY A 367 5.50 12.55 -2.20
N MET A 368 4.70 13.20 -1.35
CA MET A 368 3.36 13.70 -1.67
C MET A 368 3.32 15.17 -2.10
N ASP A 369 4.44 15.90 -2.03
CA ASP A 369 4.52 17.28 -2.53
C ASP A 369 4.24 17.34 -4.04
N PRO A 370 3.11 17.94 -4.48
CA PRO A 370 2.76 18.00 -5.88
C PRO A 370 3.68 18.93 -6.68
N ALA A 371 4.41 19.85 -6.05
CA ALA A 371 5.37 20.74 -6.70
C ALA A 371 6.74 20.09 -6.93
N ALA A 372 6.96 18.88 -6.42
CA ALA A 372 8.16 18.09 -6.64
C ALA A 372 7.90 16.93 -7.62
N LEU A 373 8.96 16.50 -8.32
CA LEU A 373 8.94 15.24 -9.08
C LEU A 373 8.68 14.08 -8.11
N ALA A 374 8.01 13.02 -8.60
CA ALA A 374 7.82 11.82 -7.79
C ALA A 374 9.19 11.25 -7.36
N PRO A 375 9.37 10.83 -6.09
CA PRO A 375 10.65 10.30 -5.65
C PRO A 375 10.97 8.93 -6.24
N ASP A 376 12.25 8.62 -6.33
CA ASP A 376 12.82 7.28 -6.58
C ASP A 376 13.38 6.63 -5.29
N SER A 377 13.34 7.37 -4.19
CA SER A 377 13.76 6.93 -2.87
C SER A 377 12.97 7.64 -1.75
N LEU A 378 12.76 6.93 -0.65
CA LEU A 378 12.17 7.47 0.58
C LEU A 378 13.05 7.05 1.75
N PHE A 379 13.35 7.99 2.66
CA PHE A 379 14.18 7.75 3.84
C PHE A 379 15.51 7.03 3.52
N GLY A 380 16.13 7.38 2.38
CA GLY A 380 17.41 6.81 1.94
C GLY A 380 17.33 5.42 1.31
N LEU A 381 16.14 4.83 1.14
CA LEU A 381 15.96 3.54 0.49
C LEU A 381 15.24 3.69 -0.86
N PRO A 382 15.57 2.85 -1.87
CA PRO A 382 14.85 2.85 -3.14
C PRO A 382 13.36 2.55 -2.93
N ALA A 383 12.51 3.48 -3.35
CA ALA A 383 11.08 3.39 -3.17
C ALA A 383 10.37 4.22 -4.23
N ARG A 384 9.20 3.76 -4.66
CA ARG A 384 8.35 4.46 -5.63
C ARG A 384 6.99 4.71 -5.03
N VAL A 385 6.30 5.75 -5.48
CA VAL A 385 5.02 6.16 -4.90
C VAL A 385 3.89 6.16 -5.93
N MET A 386 2.70 5.87 -5.44
CA MET A 386 1.42 6.12 -6.06
C MET A 386 0.69 7.11 -5.18
N THR A 387 0.45 8.32 -5.68
CA THR A 387 -0.14 9.39 -4.87
C THR A 387 -1.50 9.80 -5.39
N LEU A 388 -2.43 9.90 -4.46
CA LEU A 388 -3.77 10.41 -4.67
C LEU A 388 -3.97 11.63 -3.76
N ALA A 389 -3.93 12.84 -4.33
CA ALA A 389 -4.17 14.08 -3.59
C ALA A 389 -5.63 14.16 -3.11
N PRO A 390 -5.99 15.01 -2.14
CA PRO A 390 -7.38 15.22 -1.73
C PRO A 390 -8.27 15.60 -2.93
N ALA A 391 -9.57 15.27 -2.88
CA ALA A 391 -10.49 15.59 -3.99
C ALA A 391 -10.58 17.09 -4.29
N ALA A 392 -10.42 17.94 -3.26
CA ALA A 392 -10.41 19.38 -3.42
C ALA A 392 -9.22 19.86 -4.26
N ASP A 393 -8.11 19.11 -4.28
CA ASP A 393 -6.83 19.53 -4.82
C ASP A 393 -6.42 18.72 -6.05
N ARG A 394 -7.32 17.90 -6.57
CA ARG A 394 -7.14 17.19 -7.83
C ARG A 394 -8.32 17.34 -8.78
N ARG A 395 -8.02 17.24 -10.06
CA ARG A 395 -9.01 17.14 -11.13
C ARG A 395 -8.66 15.99 -12.05
N PRO A 396 -9.42 14.89 -11.97
CA PRO A 396 -9.27 13.78 -12.91
C PRO A 396 -9.59 14.20 -14.34
N LEU A 397 -8.75 13.78 -15.28
CA LEU A 397 -9.00 13.91 -16.71
C LEU A 397 -9.21 12.55 -17.35
N LEU A 398 -8.51 11.52 -16.88
CA LEU A 398 -8.69 10.13 -17.28
C LEU A 398 -8.58 9.25 -16.02
N ILE A 399 -9.64 8.50 -15.69
CA ILE A 399 -9.59 7.43 -14.70
C ILE A 399 -10.34 6.28 -15.35
N PRO A 400 -9.68 5.32 -16.00
CA PRO A 400 -10.33 4.32 -16.83
C PRO A 400 -11.39 3.54 -16.04
N ALA A 401 -12.64 4.00 -16.06
CA ALA A 401 -13.77 3.35 -15.38
C ALA A 401 -14.67 2.64 -16.40
N GLY A 402 -14.48 2.94 -17.69
CA GLY A 402 -15.15 2.28 -18.80
C GLY A 402 -14.52 2.63 -20.14
N ALA A 403 -14.87 1.86 -21.19
CA ALA A 403 -14.36 2.08 -22.54
C ALA A 403 -14.78 3.43 -23.16
N GLU A 404 -15.84 4.06 -22.63
CA GLU A 404 -16.30 5.38 -23.08
C GLU A 404 -15.23 6.46 -22.87
N GLU A 405 -14.41 6.33 -21.82
CA GLU A 405 -13.33 7.26 -21.50
C GLU A 405 -12.17 7.24 -22.50
N LEU A 406 -12.12 6.23 -23.39
CA LEU A 406 -11.18 6.21 -24.51
C LEU A 406 -11.57 7.18 -25.64
N THR A 407 -12.79 7.72 -25.60
CA THR A 407 -13.32 8.63 -26.62
C THR A 407 -13.67 10.00 -26.07
N THR A 408 -14.05 10.10 -24.79
CA THR A 408 -14.38 11.36 -24.11
C THR A 408 -13.78 11.35 -22.71
N ASN A 409 -12.99 12.37 -22.38
CA ASN A 409 -12.34 12.48 -21.07
C ASN A 409 -13.30 12.98 -19.97
N LEU A 410 -12.88 12.91 -18.72
CA LEU A 410 -13.68 13.32 -17.55
C LEU A 410 -13.93 14.83 -17.47
N ALA A 411 -13.21 15.64 -18.25
CA ALA A 411 -13.50 17.06 -18.44
C ALA A 411 -14.55 17.32 -19.54
N GLY A 412 -15.05 16.28 -20.22
CA GLY A 412 -16.07 16.35 -21.27
C GLY A 412 -15.54 16.65 -22.67
N GLY A 413 -14.23 16.56 -22.89
CA GLY A 413 -13.61 16.76 -24.20
C GLY A 413 -13.27 15.47 -24.93
N GLU A 414 -13.07 15.55 -26.24
CA GLU A 414 -12.69 14.41 -27.08
C GLU A 414 -11.30 13.86 -26.71
N VAL A 415 -11.16 12.54 -26.78
CA VAL A 415 -9.89 11.82 -26.70
C VAL A 415 -9.54 11.32 -28.09
N VAL A 416 -8.40 11.76 -28.62
CA VAL A 416 -7.92 11.42 -29.97
C VAL A 416 -6.60 10.67 -29.88
N ALA A 417 -6.59 9.44 -30.40
CA ALA A 417 -5.38 8.66 -30.63
C ALA A 417 -5.00 8.69 -32.11
N ASP A 418 -3.77 9.09 -32.42
CA ASP A 418 -3.20 9.04 -33.78
C ASP A 418 -1.86 8.29 -33.74
N GLY A 419 -1.80 7.17 -34.47
CA GLY A 419 -0.66 6.23 -34.41
C GLY A 419 -0.56 5.43 -33.09
N VAL A 420 -1.54 5.58 -32.19
CA VAL A 420 -1.61 4.89 -30.88
C VAL A 420 -2.79 3.91 -30.89
N ASN A 421 -2.56 2.71 -30.38
CA ASN A 421 -3.61 1.75 -30.07
C ASN A 421 -3.96 1.83 -28.58
N LEU A 422 -5.26 1.94 -28.28
CA LEU A 422 -5.78 1.96 -26.91
C LEU A 422 -6.64 0.72 -26.67
N PHE A 423 -6.46 0.08 -25.52
CA PHE A 423 -7.31 -1.02 -25.08
C PHE A 423 -7.69 -0.85 -23.60
N TYR A 424 -8.99 -0.81 -23.31
CA TYR A 424 -9.50 -0.68 -21.94
C TYR A 424 -9.51 -2.03 -21.22
N CYS A 425 -8.97 -2.04 -20.01
CA CYS A 425 -8.95 -3.19 -19.12
C CYS A 425 -9.74 -2.88 -17.85
N GLU A 426 -10.90 -3.53 -17.68
CA GLU A 426 -11.65 -3.50 -16.42
C GLU A 426 -10.81 -4.04 -15.27
N ALA A 427 -11.00 -3.52 -14.05
CA ALA A 427 -10.35 -4.02 -12.84
C ALA A 427 -10.58 -5.52 -12.59
N GLY A 428 -9.70 -6.11 -11.80
CA GLY A 428 -9.77 -7.49 -11.34
C GLY A 428 -9.06 -8.49 -12.26
N TYR A 429 -8.95 -9.72 -11.76
CA TYR A 429 -8.28 -10.82 -12.46
C TYR A 429 -9.24 -11.54 -13.43
N PHE A 430 -8.76 -11.85 -14.63
CA PHE A 430 -9.46 -12.67 -15.62
C PHE A 430 -8.45 -13.24 -16.62
N THR A 431 -8.86 -14.30 -17.33
CA THR A 431 -8.08 -14.90 -18.40
C THR A 431 -8.76 -14.66 -19.75
N PRO A 432 -8.02 -14.71 -20.87
CA PRO A 432 -8.60 -14.68 -22.22
C PRO A 432 -9.63 -15.79 -22.47
N SER A 433 -9.50 -16.94 -21.81
CA SER A 433 -10.48 -18.04 -21.91
C SER A 433 -11.84 -17.69 -21.29
N VAL A 434 -11.86 -16.88 -20.22
CA VAL A 434 -13.11 -16.40 -19.59
C VAL A 434 -13.58 -15.10 -20.25
N ARG A 435 -12.65 -14.26 -20.71
CA ARG A 435 -12.92 -12.98 -21.39
C ARG A 435 -12.13 -12.89 -22.70
N PRO A 436 -12.65 -13.46 -23.81
CA PRO A 436 -11.97 -13.41 -25.11
C PRO A 436 -11.71 -11.97 -25.58
N GLY A 437 -10.55 -11.72 -26.18
CA GLY A 437 -10.13 -10.39 -26.63
C GLY A 437 -9.42 -9.57 -25.55
N SER A 438 -9.26 -10.09 -24.34
CA SER A 438 -8.61 -9.40 -23.22
C SER A 438 -7.11 -9.69 -23.07
N GLU A 439 -6.51 -10.35 -24.06
CA GLU A 439 -5.07 -10.65 -24.15
C GLU A 439 -4.19 -9.39 -23.93
N PRO A 440 -4.53 -8.20 -24.46
CA PRO A 440 -3.72 -7.00 -24.20
C PRO A 440 -3.61 -6.62 -22.72
N CYS A 441 -4.57 -6.99 -21.88
CA CYS A 441 -4.56 -6.65 -20.45
C CYS A 441 -3.53 -7.41 -19.64
N LYS A 442 -2.98 -8.52 -20.17
CA LYS A 442 -1.97 -9.36 -19.53
C LYS A 442 -2.29 -9.78 -18.08
N ARG A 443 -3.57 -9.82 -17.70
CA ARG A 443 -4.05 -10.12 -16.33
C ARG A 443 -3.55 -11.45 -15.78
N ALA A 444 -3.41 -12.44 -16.66
CA ALA A 444 -2.93 -13.76 -16.28
C ALA A 444 -1.41 -13.92 -16.39
N ASN A 445 -0.76 -13.08 -17.21
CA ASN A 445 0.64 -13.22 -17.57
C ASN A 445 1.57 -12.32 -16.74
N VAL A 446 1.07 -11.16 -16.29
CA VAL A 446 1.84 -10.15 -15.57
C VAL A 446 1.12 -9.83 -14.27
N THR A 447 1.86 -9.88 -13.15
CA THR A 447 1.34 -9.39 -11.87
C THR A 447 1.42 -7.86 -11.81
N ILE A 448 0.27 -7.24 -12.05
CA ILE A 448 0.04 -5.80 -11.85
C ILE A 448 -0.65 -5.65 -10.48
N PRO A 449 0.03 -5.09 -9.46
CA PRO A 449 -0.50 -4.97 -8.09
C PRO A 449 -1.92 -4.40 -8.07
N GLY A 450 -2.84 -5.11 -7.40
CA GLY A 450 -4.24 -4.71 -7.25
C GLY A 450 -5.11 -4.87 -8.51
N ASN A 451 -4.55 -5.30 -9.65
CA ASN A 451 -5.26 -5.44 -10.92
C ASN A 451 -6.21 -4.25 -11.22
N PRO A 452 -5.69 -3.01 -11.27
CA PRO A 452 -6.51 -1.82 -11.37
C PRO A 452 -7.19 -1.73 -12.73
N ALA A 453 -8.29 -0.98 -12.82
CA ALA A 453 -8.78 -0.56 -14.13
C ALA A 453 -7.74 0.36 -14.79
N MET A 454 -7.43 0.08 -16.07
CA MET A 454 -6.29 0.67 -16.78
C MET A 454 -6.53 0.71 -18.29
N VAL A 455 -5.69 1.46 -19.00
CA VAL A 455 -5.62 1.47 -20.47
C VAL A 455 -4.26 0.95 -20.91
N VAL A 456 -4.25 -0.06 -21.77
CA VAL A 456 -3.05 -0.49 -22.50
C VAL A 456 -2.90 0.46 -23.68
N THR A 457 -1.75 1.13 -23.74
CA THR A 457 -1.43 2.15 -24.74
C THR A 457 -0.18 1.73 -25.48
N SER A 458 -0.28 1.49 -26.80
CA SER A 458 0.86 1.01 -27.59
C SER A 458 1.04 1.78 -28.90
N TRP A 459 2.29 1.87 -29.36
CA TRP A 459 2.68 2.53 -30.60
C TRP A 459 3.80 1.74 -31.30
N GLU A 460 3.69 1.63 -32.62
CA GLU A 460 4.69 0.92 -33.45
C GLU A 460 5.76 1.85 -34.04
N ARG A 461 5.51 3.17 -34.01
CA ARG A 461 6.40 4.19 -34.57
C ARG A 461 6.41 5.44 -33.68
N SER A 462 7.59 6.03 -33.51
CA SER A 462 7.78 7.31 -32.84
C SER A 462 6.92 8.41 -33.48
N GLY A 463 6.42 9.33 -32.64
CA GLY A 463 5.57 10.45 -33.03
C GLY A 463 4.07 10.17 -32.91
N ALA A 464 3.69 8.99 -32.41
CA ALA A 464 2.30 8.68 -32.06
C ALA A 464 1.81 9.59 -30.91
N ILE A 465 0.53 9.94 -30.92
CA ILE A 465 -0.04 10.87 -29.93
C ILE A 465 -1.35 10.37 -29.33
N LEU A 466 -1.55 10.68 -28.05
CA LEU A 466 -2.83 10.59 -27.34
C LEU A 466 -3.19 11.98 -26.83
N SER A 467 -4.26 12.57 -27.35
CA SER A 467 -4.67 13.94 -27.03
C SER A 467 -6.00 13.97 -26.30
N LEU A 468 -6.05 14.74 -25.20
CA LEU A 468 -7.24 15.01 -24.41
C LEU A 468 -7.63 16.49 -24.62
N ALA A 469 -8.76 16.74 -25.26
CA ALA A 469 -9.27 18.10 -25.43
C ALA A 469 -9.85 18.64 -24.12
N LEU A 470 -9.64 19.93 -23.83
CA LEU A 470 -10.29 20.62 -22.72
C LEU A 470 -11.35 21.57 -23.28
N PRO A 471 -12.66 21.27 -23.11
CA PRO A 471 -13.73 22.13 -23.61
C PRO A 471 -13.69 23.53 -22.97
N GLU A 472 -14.48 24.45 -23.47
CA GLU A 472 -14.59 25.79 -22.89
C GLU A 472 -15.00 25.70 -21.41
N GLY A 473 -14.33 26.48 -20.54
CA GLY A 473 -14.49 26.41 -19.09
C GLY A 473 -13.71 25.30 -18.38
N ALA A 474 -13.13 24.34 -19.12
CA ALA A 474 -12.28 23.28 -18.56
C ALA A 474 -10.77 23.56 -18.69
N GLY A 475 -10.38 24.64 -19.36
CA GLY A 475 -9.01 24.93 -19.78
C GLY A 475 -8.17 25.78 -18.84
N ASP A 476 -8.73 26.26 -17.73
CA ASP A 476 -7.96 27.04 -16.76
C ASP A 476 -7.20 26.10 -15.83
N LEU A 477 -5.89 26.05 -16.02
CA LEU A 477 -4.96 25.25 -15.24
C LEU A 477 -4.14 26.11 -14.26
N SER A 478 -4.46 27.41 -14.13
CA SER A 478 -3.63 28.37 -13.38
C SER A 478 -3.55 28.09 -11.88
N ASP A 479 -4.57 27.43 -11.34
CA ASP A 479 -4.65 27.03 -9.92
C ASP A 479 -4.02 25.64 -9.67
N TYR A 480 -3.47 24.99 -10.69
CA TYR A 480 -2.80 23.69 -10.56
C TYR A 480 -1.29 23.85 -10.65
N THR A 481 -0.59 22.93 -10.01
CA THR A 481 0.87 22.90 -9.98
C THR A 481 1.42 21.88 -10.97
N THR A 482 0.72 20.75 -11.15
CA THR A 482 1.31 19.56 -11.76
C THR A 482 0.31 18.73 -12.55
N ILE A 483 0.77 18.17 -13.67
CA ILE A 483 0.13 17.03 -14.34
C ILE A 483 0.66 15.76 -13.69
N SER A 484 -0.24 15.01 -13.05
CA SER A 484 0.05 13.71 -12.44
C SER A 484 -0.51 12.61 -13.33
N LEU A 485 0.25 11.56 -13.57
CA LEU A 485 -0.23 10.38 -14.30
C LEU A 485 0.41 9.12 -13.72
N ARG A 486 -0.28 7.98 -13.76
CA ARG A 486 0.32 6.68 -13.39
C ARG A 486 0.56 5.80 -14.59
N ALA A 487 1.76 5.26 -14.67
CA ALA A 487 2.16 4.39 -15.77
C ALA A 487 3.07 3.25 -15.32
N ALA A 488 3.17 2.22 -16.16
CA ALA A 488 4.22 1.21 -16.12
C ALA A 488 4.50 0.68 -17.53
N VAL A 489 5.73 0.22 -17.77
CA VAL A 489 6.10 -0.47 -19.01
C VAL A 489 5.50 -1.87 -19.03
N ASP A 490 4.89 -2.28 -20.16
CA ASP A 490 4.45 -3.66 -20.37
C ASP A 490 5.66 -4.56 -20.69
N PRO A 491 6.14 -5.41 -19.76
CA PRO A 491 7.36 -6.19 -19.97
C PRO A 491 7.17 -7.34 -20.97
N MET A 492 5.93 -7.65 -21.36
CA MET A 492 5.59 -8.76 -22.26
C MET A 492 5.17 -8.29 -23.66
N SER A 493 5.22 -6.99 -23.94
CA SER A 493 5.00 -6.47 -25.29
C SER A 493 6.26 -6.59 -26.13
N GLU A 494 6.14 -7.14 -27.35
CA GLU A 494 7.22 -7.16 -28.34
C GLU A 494 7.68 -5.74 -28.78
N LEU A 495 6.87 -4.71 -28.49
CA LEU A 495 7.19 -3.32 -28.77
C LEU A 495 8.17 -2.73 -27.75
N ASN A 496 8.39 -3.41 -26.62
CA ASN A 496 9.32 -3.01 -25.57
C ASN A 496 10.55 -3.92 -25.58
N ALA A 497 11.72 -3.36 -25.88
CA ALA A 497 12.98 -4.09 -25.77
C ALA A 497 13.31 -4.39 -24.30
N ALA A 498 13.57 -5.65 -23.98
CA ALA A 498 13.90 -6.09 -22.63
C ALA A 498 15.06 -5.26 -22.03
N GLY A 499 14.91 -4.82 -20.78
CA GLY A 499 15.90 -4.00 -20.06
C GLY A 499 16.03 -2.55 -20.55
N THR A 500 15.23 -2.12 -21.54
CA THR A 500 15.26 -0.75 -22.06
C THR A 500 14.10 0.06 -21.47
N PRO A 501 14.35 1.22 -20.84
CA PRO A 501 13.29 2.06 -20.32
C PRO A 501 12.49 2.71 -21.46
N GLN A 502 11.26 3.09 -21.16
CA GLN A 502 10.45 3.95 -22.01
C GLN A 502 10.61 5.42 -21.61
N ALA A 503 10.20 6.32 -22.51
CA ALA A 503 10.10 7.74 -22.24
C ALA A 503 9.07 8.35 -23.21
N PHE A 504 8.47 9.47 -22.83
CA PHE A 504 7.57 10.22 -23.71
C PHE A 504 7.58 11.70 -23.32
N SER A 505 6.90 12.53 -24.10
CA SER A 505 6.72 13.94 -23.78
C SER A 505 5.26 14.27 -23.55
N VAL A 506 4.98 15.31 -22.77
CA VAL A 506 3.64 15.90 -22.65
C VAL A 506 3.67 17.28 -23.29
N ARG A 507 2.67 17.61 -24.10
CA ARG A 507 2.48 18.93 -24.68
C ARG A 507 1.18 19.54 -24.20
N LEU A 508 1.25 20.81 -23.83
CA LEU A 508 0.10 21.68 -23.64
C LEU A 508 -0.07 22.56 -24.87
N THR A 509 -1.31 22.73 -25.31
CA THR A 509 -1.67 23.67 -26.37
C THR A 509 -2.75 24.61 -25.82
N ASP A 510 -2.54 25.92 -25.91
CA ASP A 510 -3.54 26.91 -25.52
C ASP A 510 -4.54 27.24 -26.64
N ARG A 511 -5.60 27.99 -26.33
CA ARG A 511 -6.65 28.38 -27.29
C ARG A 511 -6.16 29.36 -28.37
N SER A 512 -5.00 29.99 -28.18
CA SER A 512 -4.35 30.80 -29.22
C SER A 512 -3.55 29.95 -30.22
N GLY A 513 -3.31 28.68 -29.88
CA GLY A 513 -2.51 27.74 -30.67
C GLY A 513 -1.03 27.71 -30.27
N ALA A 514 -0.62 28.43 -29.22
CA ALA A 514 0.73 28.27 -28.67
C ALA A 514 0.85 26.92 -27.97
N SER A 515 2.05 26.33 -27.99
CA SER A 515 2.28 25.04 -27.36
C SER A 515 3.64 24.98 -26.66
N ALA A 516 3.68 24.20 -25.59
CA ALA A 516 4.87 23.92 -24.80
C ALA A 516 4.95 22.40 -24.56
N THR A 517 6.14 21.83 -24.70
CA THR A 517 6.37 20.38 -24.56
C THR A 517 7.42 20.13 -23.48
N VAL A 518 7.11 19.26 -22.54
CA VAL A 518 8.01 18.82 -21.47
C VAL A 518 8.18 17.30 -21.57
N ARG A 519 9.42 16.83 -21.51
CA ARG A 519 9.76 15.40 -21.57
C ARG A 519 9.69 14.81 -20.16
N THR A 520 9.28 13.54 -20.02
CA THR A 520 9.51 12.78 -18.79
C THR A 520 11.01 12.77 -18.46
N ARG A 521 11.37 12.86 -17.16
CA ARG A 521 12.78 12.95 -16.76
C ARG A 521 13.58 11.72 -17.20
N PRO A 522 14.89 11.86 -17.46
CA PRO A 522 15.77 10.72 -17.66
C PRO A 522 15.71 9.77 -16.46
N GLY A 523 15.57 8.47 -16.72
CA GLY A 523 15.49 7.47 -15.65
C GLY A 523 14.19 7.52 -14.83
N GLU A 524 13.09 8.05 -15.38
CA GLU A 524 11.78 8.06 -14.73
C GLU A 524 11.43 6.66 -14.17
N PRO A 525 11.32 6.49 -12.83
CA PRO A 525 11.09 5.19 -12.20
C PRO A 525 9.86 4.43 -12.71
N ALA A 526 8.79 5.14 -13.06
CA ALA A 526 7.58 4.55 -13.62
C ALA A 526 7.77 3.99 -15.05
N LEU A 527 8.78 4.49 -15.78
CA LEU A 527 9.08 4.08 -17.15
C LEU A 527 10.33 3.21 -17.26
N THR A 528 10.88 2.77 -16.13
CA THR A 528 11.96 1.78 -16.11
C THR A 528 11.40 0.41 -16.46
N PHE A 529 12.16 -0.37 -17.24
CA PHE A 529 11.77 -1.75 -17.56
C PHE A 529 11.73 -2.59 -16.27
N PRO A 530 10.59 -3.24 -15.94
CA PRO A 530 10.47 -4.02 -14.71
C PRO A 530 11.51 -5.14 -14.63
N VAL A 531 12.08 -5.38 -13.44
CA VAL A 531 12.98 -6.51 -13.22
C VAL A 531 12.17 -7.80 -13.20
N GLY A 532 12.57 -8.76 -14.02
CA GLY A 532 11.93 -10.07 -14.14
C GLY A 532 12.30 -10.76 -15.43
N ILE A 533 11.85 -12.00 -15.57
CA ILE A 533 12.02 -12.82 -16.78
C ILE A 533 10.68 -13.38 -17.20
N VAL A 534 10.52 -13.65 -18.49
CA VAL A 534 9.38 -14.43 -18.99
C VAL A 534 9.74 -15.91 -18.91
N THR A 535 8.91 -16.69 -18.22
CA THR A 535 9.03 -18.15 -18.14
C THR A 535 7.94 -18.81 -18.96
N GLU A 536 8.28 -19.88 -19.67
CA GLU A 536 7.29 -20.74 -20.34
C GLU A 536 6.29 -21.30 -19.31
N ASP A 537 5.04 -21.47 -19.74
CA ASP A 537 3.96 -22.00 -18.92
C ASP A 537 3.05 -22.91 -19.75
N ASP A 538 2.61 -24.03 -19.16
CA ASP A 538 1.79 -25.03 -19.85
C ASP A 538 0.34 -24.59 -20.09
N VAL A 539 -0.13 -23.58 -19.35
CA VAL A 539 -1.51 -23.05 -19.40
C VAL A 539 -1.58 -21.76 -20.21
N PHE A 540 -0.57 -20.90 -20.08
CA PHE A 540 -0.50 -19.61 -20.75
C PHE A 540 0.56 -19.61 -21.84
N GLU A 541 0.14 -19.72 -23.11
CA GLU A 541 1.04 -19.85 -24.27
C GLU A 541 2.06 -18.71 -24.40
N ASP A 542 1.72 -17.49 -23.97
CA ASP A 542 2.61 -16.32 -23.95
C ASP A 542 3.65 -16.35 -22.80
N GLY A 543 3.57 -17.34 -21.91
CA GLY A 543 4.36 -17.44 -20.69
C GLY A 543 3.87 -16.54 -19.55
N LEU A 544 4.64 -16.52 -18.46
CA LEU A 544 4.42 -15.70 -17.27
C LEU A 544 5.63 -14.81 -17.01
N PHE A 545 5.40 -13.53 -16.72
CA PHE A 545 6.45 -12.64 -16.26
C PHE A 545 6.65 -12.76 -14.76
N SER A 546 7.87 -13.06 -14.31
CA SER A 546 8.17 -13.29 -12.90
C SER A 546 8.10 -12.04 -12.04
N GLY A 547 8.35 -10.86 -12.63
CA GLY A 547 8.42 -9.56 -11.97
C GLY A 547 7.07 -9.02 -11.50
N ARG A 548 7.11 -7.85 -10.87
CA ARG A 548 5.93 -7.07 -10.48
C ARG A 548 5.94 -5.75 -11.23
N VAL A 549 4.77 -5.31 -11.66
CA VAL A 549 4.62 -4.12 -12.50
C VAL A 549 3.73 -3.09 -11.79
N PRO A 550 4.23 -2.44 -10.72
CA PRO A 550 3.48 -1.39 -10.04
C PRO A 550 3.36 -0.17 -10.96
N MET A 551 2.15 0.34 -11.12
CA MET A 551 1.89 1.56 -11.86
C MET A 551 2.13 2.77 -10.94
N THR A 552 3.25 3.44 -11.14
CA THR A 552 3.76 4.48 -10.23
C THR A 552 3.56 5.87 -10.81
N THR A 553 3.52 6.88 -9.93
CA THR A 553 3.24 8.27 -10.30
C THR A 553 4.40 8.90 -11.07
N ILE A 554 4.07 9.55 -12.18
CA ILE A 554 4.91 10.51 -12.90
C ILE A 554 4.31 11.89 -12.69
N ARG A 555 5.15 12.88 -12.40
CA ARG A 555 4.76 14.29 -12.25
C ARG A 555 5.49 15.14 -13.28
N LEU A 556 4.73 16.00 -13.97
CA LEU A 556 5.27 17.06 -14.81
C LEU A 556 4.77 18.41 -14.29
N LEU A 557 5.71 19.27 -13.88
CA LEU A 557 5.37 20.55 -13.27
C LEU A 557 4.86 21.52 -14.35
N LEU A 558 3.74 22.18 -14.08
CA LEU A 558 3.16 23.16 -15.01
C LEU A 558 4.07 24.38 -15.21
N SER A 559 4.94 24.67 -14.23
CA SER A 559 5.98 25.70 -14.34
C SER A 559 6.99 25.45 -15.46
N ASP A 560 7.15 24.21 -15.91
CA ASP A 560 8.10 23.84 -16.96
C ASP A 560 7.54 24.08 -18.37
N PHE A 561 6.24 24.34 -18.49
CA PHE A 561 5.56 24.60 -19.75
C PHE A 561 5.61 26.10 -20.12
N SER A 562 6.78 26.57 -20.52
CA SER A 562 6.98 27.97 -20.89
C SER A 562 6.33 28.32 -22.23
N GLY A 563 5.68 29.49 -22.33
CA GLY A 563 5.17 30.04 -23.60
C GLY A 563 3.74 29.65 -23.97
N VAL A 564 2.99 29.04 -23.05
CA VAL A 564 1.55 28.79 -23.15
C VAL A 564 0.78 29.58 -22.10
N ASP A 565 -0.45 29.98 -22.41
CA ASP A 565 -1.37 30.56 -21.43
C ASP A 565 -2.10 29.44 -20.65
N LEU A 566 -1.66 29.18 -19.41
CA LEU A 566 -2.26 28.17 -18.54
C LEU A 566 -3.73 28.44 -18.22
N SER A 567 -4.21 29.68 -18.35
CA SER A 567 -5.64 29.99 -18.13
C SER A 567 -6.52 29.59 -19.30
N GLN A 568 -5.93 29.25 -20.46
CA GLN A 568 -6.62 29.01 -21.71
C GLN A 568 -6.15 27.72 -22.40
N ILE A 569 -5.80 26.67 -21.64
CA ILE A 569 -5.42 25.39 -22.24
C ILE A 569 -6.61 24.79 -23.00
N SER A 570 -6.32 24.30 -24.20
CA SER A 570 -7.28 23.68 -25.11
C SER A 570 -7.05 22.17 -25.24
N GLN A 571 -5.83 21.70 -24.98
CA GLN A 571 -5.47 20.31 -25.16
C GLN A 571 -4.25 19.93 -24.30
N ILE A 572 -4.28 18.71 -23.76
CA ILE A 572 -3.13 18.01 -23.18
C ILE A 572 -2.82 16.80 -24.07
N THR A 573 -1.59 16.66 -24.55
CA THR A 573 -1.18 15.58 -25.44
C THR A 573 -0.02 14.79 -24.85
N LEU A 574 -0.17 13.47 -24.73
CA LEU A 574 0.97 12.55 -24.56
C LEU A 574 1.57 12.27 -25.95
N LEU A 575 2.86 12.55 -26.13
CA LEU A 575 3.63 12.30 -27.34
C LEU A 575 4.61 11.16 -27.11
N PHE A 576 4.37 10.05 -27.79
CA PHE A 576 5.26 8.90 -27.77
C PHE A 576 6.39 9.11 -28.79
N ASP A 577 7.29 10.03 -28.46
CA ASP A 577 8.31 10.57 -29.37
C ASP A 577 9.76 10.29 -28.93
N GLN A 578 9.96 9.71 -27.74
CA GLN A 578 11.30 9.45 -27.20
C GLN A 578 11.82 8.03 -27.45
N THR A 579 10.97 7.13 -27.96
CA THR A 579 11.33 5.77 -28.36
C THR A 579 10.66 5.40 -29.69
N ASP A 580 11.27 4.48 -30.43
CA ASP A 580 10.78 4.07 -31.76
C ASP A 580 9.43 3.35 -31.68
N SER A 581 9.21 2.56 -30.63
CA SER A 581 7.98 1.83 -30.33
C SER A 581 7.83 1.62 -28.83
N GLY A 582 6.65 1.24 -28.38
CA GLY A 582 6.45 0.82 -27.01
C GLY A 582 5.01 0.45 -26.66
N ALA A 583 4.86 -0.06 -25.44
CA ALA A 583 3.57 -0.32 -24.81
C ALA A 583 3.61 0.01 -23.31
N LEU A 584 2.61 0.73 -22.83
CA LEU A 584 2.47 1.14 -21.44
C LEU A 584 1.11 0.71 -20.89
N PHE A 585 1.07 0.34 -19.62
CA PHE A 585 -0.14 0.40 -18.82
C PHE A 585 -0.31 1.83 -18.30
N LEU A 586 -1.46 2.46 -18.54
CA LEU A 586 -1.82 3.79 -18.04
C LEU A 586 -2.99 3.70 -17.06
N GLY A 587 -2.83 4.26 -15.87
CA GLY A 587 -3.76 4.09 -14.75
C GLY A 587 -4.69 5.28 -14.58
N ASP A 588 -4.17 6.47 -14.83
CA ASP A 588 -4.89 7.74 -14.73
C ASP A 588 -4.05 8.90 -15.28
N LEU A 589 -4.73 10.02 -15.51
CA LEU A 589 -4.14 11.33 -15.78
C LEU A 589 -5.00 12.38 -15.06
N GLU A 590 -4.36 13.19 -14.23
CA GLU A 590 -5.01 14.19 -13.37
C GLU A 590 -4.20 15.49 -13.33
N LEU A 591 -4.86 16.57 -12.95
CA LEU A 591 -4.24 17.83 -12.55
C LEU A 591 -4.24 17.91 -11.03
N VAL A 592 -3.13 18.31 -10.42
CA VAL A 592 -2.98 18.38 -8.96
C VAL A 592 -2.43 19.74 -8.55
N ARG A 593 -2.90 20.29 -7.44
CA ARG A 593 -2.42 21.53 -6.83
C ARG A 593 -1.92 21.30 -5.40
N GLU A 594 -1.17 22.29 -4.90
CA GLU A 594 -0.73 22.37 -3.50
C GLU A 594 -1.88 22.57 -2.52
#